data_AF-A0A944GD92-F1
#
_entry.id   AF-A0A944GD92-F1
#
_cell.length_a   1.000
_cell.length_b   1.000
_cell.length_c   1.000
_cell.angle_alpha   90.00
_cell.angle_beta   90.00
_cell.angle_gamma   90.00
#
_symmetry.space_group_name_H-M   'P 1'
#
loop_
_entity.id
_entity.type
_entity.pdbx_description
1 polymer ?
#
loop_
_entity_poly.entity_id
_entity_poly.type
_entity_poly.pdbx_seq_one_letter_code
_entity_poly.pdbx_strand_id
1 'polypeptide(L)' 'MGNLDKAQTRKDPITFTGRTRSDAKRKALNYWFMNQSSLAMSIREFSARLVLLPDGKSIVFYDVPSA' A
#
# COMPACT_ATOMS: atom_id res chain seq x y z
N MET A 1 -18.82 22.47 23.04
CA MET A 1 -17.46 22.10 22.63
C MET A 1 -17.55 20.70 22.03
N GLY A 2 -17.64 20.60 20.70
CA GLY A 2 -17.78 19.31 20.01
C GLY A 2 -16.42 18.65 19.84
N ASN A 3 -16.19 17.53 20.51
CA ASN A 3 -15.07 16.64 20.20
C ASN A 3 -15.38 16.00 18.85
N LEU A 4 -14.66 16.41 17.82
CA LEU A 4 -14.64 15.74 16.53
C LEU A 4 -13.66 14.57 16.65
N ASP A 5 -14.20 13.40 16.99
CA ASP A 5 -13.56 12.12 16.78
C ASP A 5 -13.16 12.01 15.30
N LYS A 6 -11.92 12.35 14.98
CA LYS A 6 -11.30 12.02 13.71
C LYS A 6 -11.16 10.49 13.68
N ALA A 7 -12.23 9.81 13.26
CA ALA A 7 -12.17 8.42 12.88
C ALA A 7 -11.12 8.30 11.77
N GLN A 8 -9.91 7.89 12.12
CA GLN A 8 -8.94 7.38 11.16
C GLN A 8 -9.59 6.17 10.51
N THR A 9 -10.22 6.36 9.37
CA THR A 9 -10.68 5.28 8.51
C THR A 9 -9.45 4.54 8.05
N ARG A 10 -9.12 3.46 8.76
CA ARG A 10 -8.09 2.51 8.32
C ARG A 10 -8.54 2.02 6.96
N LYS A 11 -7.79 2.38 5.91
CA LYS A 11 -8.02 1.78 4.59
C LYS A 11 -7.64 0.32 4.66
N ASP A 12 -8.47 -0.53 4.08
CA ASP A 12 -8.16 -1.95 3.97
C ASP A 12 -6.83 -2.15 3.23
N PRO A 13 -6.03 -3.15 3.63
CA PRO A 13 -4.78 -3.46 2.96
C PRO A 13 -5.01 -3.83 1.49
N ILE A 14 -4.18 -3.27 0.62
CA ILE A 14 -4.29 -3.49 -0.83
C ILE A 14 -3.42 -4.67 -1.22
N THR A 15 -4.01 -5.65 -1.92
CA THR A 15 -3.29 -6.85 -2.37
C THR A 15 -3.04 -6.79 -3.88
N PHE A 16 -1.77 -6.97 -4.26
CA PHE A 16 -1.31 -7.05 -5.64
C PHE A 16 -0.91 -8.49 -5.97
N THR A 17 -1.76 -9.22 -6.71
CA THR A 17 -1.47 -10.60 -7.13
C THR A 17 -1.02 -10.67 -8.58
N GLY A 18 0.09 -11.35 -8.83
CA GLY A 18 0.67 -11.62 -10.16
C GLY A 18 0.75 -13.11 -10.48
N ARG A 19 1.25 -13.44 -11.67
CA ARG A 19 1.65 -14.83 -12.01
C ARG A 19 2.99 -15.17 -11.38
N THR A 20 3.87 -14.17 -11.28
CA THR A 20 5.18 -14.22 -10.63
C THR A 20 5.32 -13.10 -9.60
N ARG A 21 6.35 -13.21 -8.74
CA ARG A 21 6.77 -12.12 -7.84
C ARG A 21 7.01 -10.81 -8.58
N SER A 22 7.63 -10.86 -9.75
CA SER A 22 7.94 -9.69 -10.57
C SER A 22 6.67 -9.00 -11.09
N ASP A 23 5.64 -9.78 -11.44
CA ASP A 23 4.35 -9.22 -11.86
C ASP A 23 3.62 -8.53 -10.70
N ALA A 24 3.64 -9.14 -9.51
CA ALA A 24 3.08 -8.54 -8.30
C ALA A 24 3.77 -7.21 -7.97
N LYS A 25 5.11 -7.17 -8.05
CA LYS A 25 5.89 -5.93 -7.88
C LYS A 25 5.52 -4.88 -8.92
N ARG A 26 5.41 -5.25 -10.20
CA ARG A 26 5.02 -4.33 -11.27
C ARG A 26 3.65 -3.70 -10.99
N LYS A 27 2.68 -4.49 -10.54
CA LYS A 27 1.35 -3.99 -10.14
C LYS A 27 1.43 -3.02 -8.96
N ALA A 28 2.22 -3.35 -7.93
CA ALA A 28 2.42 -2.47 -6.78
C ALA A 28 3.08 -1.13 -7.19
N LEU A 29 4.11 -1.17 -8.04
CA LEU A 29 4.78 0.02 -8.56
C LEU A 29 3.85 0.89 -9.41
N ASN A 30 3.06 0.27 -10.28
CA ASN A 30 2.05 0.98 -11.08
C ASN A 30 1.03 1.67 -10.17
N TYR A 31 0.57 0.99 -9.12
CA TYR A 31 -0.33 1.59 -8.13
C TYR A 31 0.29 2.82 -7.47
N TRP A 32 1.53 2.73 -6.99
CA TRP A 32 2.22 3.88 -6.39
C TRP A 32 2.36 5.03 -7.38
N PHE A 33 2.82 4.76 -8.61
CA PHE A 33 3.02 5.80 -9.61
C PHE A 33 1.71 6.54 -9.96
N MET A 34 0.60 5.81 -10.05
CA MET A 34 -0.72 6.37 -10.34
C MET A 34 -1.33 7.13 -9.15
N ASN A 35 -0.92 6.82 -7.92
CA ASN A 35 -1.50 7.38 -6.70
C ASN A 35 -0.50 8.22 -5.87
N GLN A 36 0.68 8.53 -6.41
CA GLN A 36 1.78 9.16 -5.67
C GLN A 36 1.37 10.45 -4.95
N SER A 37 0.56 11.30 -5.60
CA SER A 37 0.07 12.56 -5.02
C SER A 37 -0.89 12.35 -3.85
N SER A 38 -1.67 11.26 -3.88
CA SER A 38 -2.65 10.91 -2.83
C SER A 38 -2.00 10.16 -1.68
N LEU A 39 -1.02 9.30 -1.98
CA LEU A 39 -0.27 8.54 -0.99
C LEU A 39 0.71 9.40 -0.19
N ALA A 40 1.13 10.55 -0.75
CA ALA A 40 2.07 11.48 -0.12
C ALA A 40 3.33 10.81 0.44
N MET A 41 3.82 9.76 -0.24
CA MET A 41 4.98 8.98 0.19
C MET A 41 5.92 8.70 -0.99
N SER A 42 7.21 8.70 -0.69
CA SER A 42 8.25 8.33 -1.63
C SER A 42 8.15 6.84 -2.02
N ILE A 43 8.77 6.48 -3.14
CA ILE A 43 8.85 5.07 -3.56
C ILE A 43 9.55 4.20 -2.52
N ARG A 44 10.52 4.76 -1.78
CA ARG A 44 11.24 4.06 -0.72
C ARG A 44 10.33 3.72 0.45
N GLU A 45 9.53 4.68 0.91
CA GLU A 45 8.55 4.49 1.99
C GLU A 45 7.45 3.52 1.57
N PHE A 46 6.95 3.65 0.33
CA PHE A 46 5.98 2.71 -0.23
C PHE A 46 6.54 1.28 -0.25
N SER A 47 7.76 1.10 -0.78
CA SER A 47 8.39 -0.21 -0.91
C SER A 47 8.67 -0.87 0.45
N ALA A 48 8.98 -0.08 1.48
CA ALA A 48 9.20 -0.58 2.85
C ALA A 48 7.92 -1.15 3.49
N ARG A 49 6.74 -0.77 2.98
CA ARG A 49 5.42 -1.23 3.46
C ARG A 49 4.87 -2.42 2.67
N LEU A 50 5.59 -2.89 1.65
CA LEU A 50 5.20 -4.04 0.84
C LEU A 50 5.62 -5.34 1.53
N VAL A 51 4.64 -6.19 1.79
CA VAL A 51 4.85 -7.54 2.36
C VAL A 51 4.59 -8.58 1.27
N LEU A 52 5.59 -9.42 0.98
CA LEU A 52 5.41 -10.56 0.09
C LEU A 52 4.73 -11.70 0.87
N LEU A 53 3.64 -12.24 0.33
CA LEU A 53 2.95 -13.38 0.93
C LEU A 53 3.69 -14.70 0.64
N PRO A 54 3.42 -15.77 1.44
CA PRO A 54 4.06 -17.08 1.26
C PRO A 54 3.82 -17.73 -0.11
N ASP A 55 2.78 -17.30 -0.84
CA ASP A 55 2.49 -17.79 -2.19
C ASP A 55 3.51 -17.33 -3.24
N GLY A 56 4.41 -16.39 -2.88
CA GLY A 56 5.47 -15.86 -3.74
C GLY A 56 4.97 -15.00 -4.91
N LYS A 57 3.67 -14.77 -5.02
CA LYS A 57 3.02 -14.08 -6.14
C LYS A 57 2.02 -13.00 -5.72
N SER A 58 1.83 -12.80 -4.43
CA SER A 58 0.98 -11.75 -3.88
C SER A 58 1.78 -10.83 -2.97
N ILE A 59 1.58 -9.52 -3.14
CA ILE A 59 2.20 -8.48 -2.31
C ILE A 59 1.09 -7.67 -1.65
N VAL A 60 1.17 -7.46 -0.34
CA VAL A 60 0.23 -6.64 0.41
C VAL A 60 0.86 -5.31 0.75
N PHE A 61 0.12 -4.22 0.55
CA PHE A 61 0.44 -2.88 1.00
C PHE A 61 -0.50 -2.47 2.12
N TYR A 62 0.08 -2.16 3.28
CA TYR A 62 -0.65 -1.62 4.42
C TYR A 62 -0.57 -0.10 4.38
N ASP A 63 -1.68 0.54 3.97
CA ASP A 63 -1.84 2.00 4.04
C ASP A 63 -2.13 2.41 5.49
N VAL A 64 -1.12 2.28 6.35
CA VAL A 64 -1.18 2.78 7.72
C VAL A 64 -0.86 4.27 7.66
N PRO A 65 -1.72 5.18 8.14
CA PRO A 65 -1.36 6.58 8.25
C PRO A 65 -0.07 6.68 9.07
N SER A 66 0.99 7.29 8.52
CA SER A 66 2.08 7.74 9.40
C SER A 66 1.46 8.78 10.33
N ALA A 67 1.40 8.45 11.62
CA ALA A 67 0.96 9.36 12.68
C ALA A 67 1.89 10.57 12.81
#